data_AF-A0A250IV57-F1
#
_entry.id   AF-A0A250IV57-F1
#
_cell.length_a   1.000
_cell.length_b   1.000
_cell.length_c   1.000
_cell.angle_alpha   90.00
_cell.angle_beta   90.00
_cell.angle_gamma   90.00
#
_symmetry.space_group_name_H-M   'P 1'
#
loop_
_entity.id
_entity.type
_entity.pdbx_description
1 polymer ?
#
loop_
_entity_poly.entity_id
_entity_poly.type
_entity_poly.pdbx_seq_one_letter_code
_entity_poly.pdbx_strand_id
1 'polypeptide(L)'
;MRRSSKFVVPGLLSLFTACQGVEPELPASAHSQVSELAATATGLTATVSTSSSWEGGFSGVAVIKNTTSSPITEWALTVKFNGAAGIVGSPWGAGGSATKNSDGSWTVQPNTWGGNVVPANGSVTVSFDGSGTYSGVASCSINGYACSGATDPSDKTPPTVTLTATPTQLTTAGSVSLTAPASDNVGVSRVEFYKNGVIFSTDSTSPFTASDDFNSSAQNGTYSYTAKAYDAAGNSATSSGVSVQVNLTGTPPPGPNGRMYIGYASSWNTSINDLTTANIPSYYTHLNLSFVRPDMAYTKGSYEFDQAVAGFEFAEGATTNSGQKKFTREQAQTLINNIQALRTRGTQVWISVGGWSYSQGDQWSRFNAGHVVDLAQDLGADGVDIDWESSGSSCNKLTADQFSCSKDGEIANIITTLHNTIRTRGLNLGISIAGWSTGAYYVKGTPFEEGKVQWGSPFGGTMYSVVKNHGAKLHHINLMSYDGGDYYDPREGYESYRAIYSGPIAMGLEIAPEGAGGATLKLNAEPGTVYDAEMLTGQNNMATKYYNVETLATYMKNKGKPTDGMMVWQIWKERVHMPAPTGAASVNATGQKVCQMLGIISNCNQSIPSLPKY
;
A
#
# COMPACT_ATOMS: atom_id res chain seq x y z
N MET A 1 11.63 -21.73 -58.69
CA MET A 1 11.67 -21.01 -59.99
C MET A 1 10.48 -20.07 -60.06
N ARG A 2 10.62 -18.83 -60.61
CA ARG A 2 9.52 -17.93 -61.09
C ARG A 2 8.45 -17.50 -60.04
N ARG A 3 7.84 -16.30 -60.09
CA ARG A 3 8.21 -15.00 -60.68
C ARG A 3 7.38 -13.87 -60.02
N SER A 4 7.89 -12.64 -60.12
CA SER A 4 7.25 -11.30 -60.16
C SER A 4 5.77 -11.17 -60.59
N SER A 5 5.02 -10.06 -60.39
CA SER A 5 5.07 -8.81 -59.56
C SER A 5 3.93 -7.84 -60.01
N LYS A 6 3.60 -6.77 -59.23
CA LYS A 6 2.76 -5.58 -59.61
C LYS A 6 1.24 -5.87 -59.77
N PHE A 7 0.28 -4.94 -59.94
CA PHE A 7 0.17 -3.46 -60.19
C PHE A 7 -1.06 -2.92 -59.36
N VAL A 8 -1.01 -1.81 -58.59
CA VAL A 8 -1.42 -0.39 -58.87
C VAL A 8 -2.92 -0.02 -58.68
N VAL A 9 -3.16 1.24 -58.28
CA VAL A 9 -4.40 1.96 -57.82
C VAL A 9 -4.19 3.46 -58.19
N PRO A 10 -5.15 4.30 -58.69
CA PRO A 10 -6.38 4.76 -57.99
C PRO A 10 -7.61 5.15 -58.87
N GLY A 11 -8.64 5.79 -58.26
CA GLY A 11 -9.77 6.52 -58.92
C GLY A 11 -11.16 6.02 -58.48
N LEU A 12 -12.08 6.70 -57.77
CA LEU A 12 -12.33 8.11 -57.36
C LEU A 12 -13.22 8.95 -58.33
N LEU A 13 -14.50 9.15 -57.97
CA LEU A 13 -15.53 10.16 -58.37
C LEU A 13 -16.92 9.66 -57.85
N SER A 14 -17.99 10.44 -57.54
CA SER A 14 -18.21 11.89 -57.32
C SER A 14 -19.64 12.25 -56.85
N LEU A 15 -19.76 13.25 -55.96
CA LEU A 15 -20.94 14.15 -55.70
C LEU A 15 -22.28 13.47 -55.31
N PHE A 16 -23.34 14.11 -54.78
CA PHE A 16 -23.91 15.48 -54.74
C PHE A 16 -24.65 15.66 -53.38
N THR A 17 -25.12 16.80 -52.82
CA THR A 17 -25.32 18.24 -53.17
C THR A 17 -25.13 19.10 -51.89
N ALA A 18 -25.09 20.44 -51.98
CA ALA A 18 -24.89 21.40 -50.87
C ALA A 18 -26.14 22.28 -50.55
N CYS A 19 -26.03 23.14 -49.53
CA CYS A 19 -26.81 24.38 -49.37
C CYS A 19 -25.90 25.54 -48.91
N GLN A 20 -26.30 26.78 -49.21
CA GLN A 20 -25.55 28.05 -49.03
C GLN A 20 -26.13 28.85 -47.83
N GLY A 21 -25.54 29.93 -47.28
CA GLY A 21 -24.28 30.66 -47.48
C GLY A 21 -23.91 31.38 -46.14
N VAL A 22 -23.17 32.48 -46.03
CA VAL A 22 -22.57 33.47 -46.95
C VAL A 22 -21.30 34.04 -46.27
N GLU A 23 -20.29 34.48 -47.04
CA GLU A 23 -19.02 35.09 -46.58
C GLU A 23 -19.00 36.61 -46.91
N PRO A 24 -18.18 37.48 -46.25
CA PRO A 24 -16.73 37.51 -46.55
C PRO A 24 -15.74 37.91 -45.42
N GLU A 25 -14.47 37.59 -45.68
CA GLU A 25 -13.22 38.23 -45.20
C GLU A 25 -12.70 38.05 -43.74
N LEU A 26 -11.40 38.30 -43.60
CA LEU A 26 -10.42 37.78 -42.63
C LEU A 26 -9.20 38.75 -42.58
N PRO A 27 -8.20 38.62 -41.65
CA PRO A 27 -8.05 37.69 -40.53
C PRO A 27 -7.61 38.30 -39.17
N ALA A 28 -7.43 37.40 -38.19
CA ALA A 28 -6.34 37.36 -37.20
C ALA A 28 -6.45 38.03 -35.80
N SER A 29 -6.08 37.20 -34.81
CA SER A 29 -5.42 37.50 -33.52
C SER A 29 -6.24 38.07 -32.36
N ALA A 30 -6.42 37.24 -31.33
CA ALA A 30 -6.99 37.60 -30.03
C ALA A 30 -5.90 37.79 -28.95
N HIS A 31 -6.14 38.74 -28.05
CA HIS A 31 -5.48 39.01 -26.77
C HIS A 31 -6.53 39.75 -25.89
N SER A 32 -6.47 39.81 -24.56
CA SER A 32 -5.90 38.93 -23.53
C SER A 32 -6.40 39.47 -22.18
N GLN A 33 -6.86 38.63 -21.24
CA GLN A 33 -7.11 39.04 -19.85
C GLN A 33 -6.67 37.94 -18.87
N VAL A 34 -5.94 38.40 -17.85
CA VAL A 34 -5.12 37.67 -16.88
C VAL A 34 -5.92 36.66 -16.04
N SER A 35 -5.28 35.52 -15.72
CA SER A 35 -5.57 34.71 -14.52
C SER A 35 -4.31 34.55 -13.68
N GLU A 36 -4.47 34.26 -12.39
CA GLU A 36 -3.39 34.26 -11.39
C GLU A 36 -2.87 32.85 -11.07
N LEU A 37 -1.68 32.78 -10.42
CA LEU A 37 -0.99 31.62 -9.83
C LEU A 37 -0.20 30.64 -10.73
N ALA A 38 1.02 30.36 -10.21
CA ALA A 38 1.81 29.11 -10.31
C ALA A 38 2.77 28.85 -11.51
N ALA A 39 3.72 27.95 -11.20
CA ALA A 39 4.72 27.27 -12.03
C ALA A 39 6.02 28.01 -12.43
N THR A 40 7.11 27.25 -12.33
CA THR A 40 8.48 27.55 -12.76
C THR A 40 8.60 27.61 -14.30
N ALA A 41 9.67 28.23 -14.81
CA ALA A 41 10.10 27.98 -16.19
C ALA A 41 10.68 26.57 -16.32
N THR A 42 9.81 25.60 -16.58
CA THR A 42 10.13 24.18 -16.57
C THR A 42 11.03 23.78 -17.75
N GLY A 43 12.34 23.68 -17.51
CA GLY A 43 13.18 22.77 -18.28
C GLY A 43 14.64 23.14 -18.47
N LEU A 44 14.97 24.42 -18.64
CA LEU A 44 16.34 24.81 -18.98
C LEU A 44 17.21 25.08 -17.76
N THR A 45 18.36 24.43 -17.69
CA THR A 45 19.50 24.84 -16.86
C THR A 45 20.69 25.19 -17.74
N ALA A 46 21.61 26.00 -17.22
CA ALA A 46 22.85 26.35 -17.90
C ALA A 46 24.03 26.39 -16.93
N THR A 47 25.22 26.07 -17.43
CA THR A 47 26.51 26.18 -16.73
C THR A 47 27.52 26.81 -17.67
N VAL A 48 28.32 27.76 -17.18
CA VAL A 48 29.35 28.48 -17.97
C VAL A 48 30.73 28.21 -17.39
N SER A 49 31.70 27.91 -18.24
CA SER A 49 33.09 27.60 -17.90
C SER A 49 34.06 28.10 -18.98
N THR A 50 35.36 27.92 -18.74
CA THR A 50 36.42 28.18 -19.72
C THR A 50 37.12 26.89 -20.13
N SER A 51 37.33 26.69 -21.43
CA SER A 51 38.14 25.58 -21.95
C SER A 51 39.63 25.91 -21.99
N SER A 52 40.01 27.18 -22.08
CA SER A 52 41.39 27.67 -21.99
C SER A 52 41.43 29.17 -21.67
N SER A 53 42.59 29.66 -21.23
CA SER A 53 42.86 31.08 -20.97
C SER A 53 44.31 31.44 -21.27
N TRP A 54 44.57 32.68 -21.68
CA TRP A 54 45.89 33.22 -22.00
C TRP A 54 45.98 34.71 -21.61
N GLU A 55 47.12 35.35 -21.85
CA GLU A 55 47.28 36.78 -21.56
C GLU A 55 46.36 37.63 -22.45
N GLY A 56 45.37 38.28 -21.84
CA GLY A 56 44.42 39.16 -22.52
C GLY A 56 43.18 38.48 -23.14
N GLY A 57 43.00 37.16 -23.00
CA GLY A 57 41.82 36.47 -23.54
C GLY A 57 41.62 35.03 -23.03
N PHE A 58 40.50 34.43 -23.44
CA PHE A 58 40.10 33.08 -23.05
C PHE A 58 39.13 32.46 -24.06
N SER A 59 38.98 31.13 -24.05
CA SER A 59 37.88 30.46 -24.76
C SER A 59 36.86 29.97 -23.74
N GLY A 60 35.62 30.44 -23.89
CA GLY A 60 34.48 30.13 -23.04
C GLY A 60 33.59 29.04 -23.63
N VAL A 61 32.94 28.28 -22.75
CA VAL A 61 31.97 27.24 -23.08
C VAL A 61 30.77 27.36 -22.14
N ALA A 62 29.57 27.35 -22.70
CA ALA A 62 28.32 27.24 -21.96
C ALA A 62 27.55 26.01 -22.40
N VAL A 63 27.11 25.19 -21.46
CA VAL A 63 26.26 24.02 -21.73
C VAL A 63 24.85 24.36 -21.24
N ILE A 64 23.87 24.26 -22.14
CA ILE A 64 22.45 24.48 -21.87
C ILE A 64 21.75 23.13 -21.93
N LYS A 65 21.13 22.70 -20.84
CA LYS A 65 20.49 21.38 -20.69
C LYS A 65 18.99 21.53 -20.51
N ASN A 66 18.23 20.67 -21.18
CA ASN A 66 16.78 20.53 -21.03
C ASN A 66 16.48 19.31 -20.15
N THR A 67 15.67 19.49 -19.10
CA THR A 67 15.26 18.47 -18.14
C THR A 67 13.82 17.96 -18.36
N THR A 68 13.16 18.41 -19.43
CA THR A 68 11.80 17.95 -19.79
C THR A 68 11.81 16.86 -20.86
N SER A 69 10.69 16.14 -20.95
CA SER A 69 10.40 15.15 -21.99
C SER A 69 10.09 15.72 -23.38
N SER A 70 10.16 17.05 -23.58
CA SER A 70 9.84 17.72 -24.85
C SER A 70 10.99 18.65 -25.29
N PRO A 71 11.29 18.80 -26.58
CA PRO A 71 12.29 19.77 -27.03
C PRO A 71 11.87 21.21 -26.72
N ILE A 72 12.83 22.05 -26.30
CA ILE A 72 12.61 23.48 -26.07
C ILE A 72 13.28 24.26 -27.20
N THR A 73 12.53 25.13 -27.87
CA THR A 73 12.93 25.79 -29.13
C THR A 73 13.31 27.27 -29.00
N GLU A 74 13.22 27.82 -27.79
CA GLU A 74 13.50 29.22 -27.47
C GLU A 74 14.38 29.31 -26.22
N TRP A 75 15.57 29.89 -26.37
CA TRP A 75 16.48 30.14 -25.26
C TRP A 75 17.31 31.41 -25.46
N ALA A 76 17.62 32.09 -24.36
CA ALA A 76 18.54 33.22 -24.31
C ALA A 76 19.40 33.12 -23.03
N LEU A 77 20.72 33.02 -23.21
CA LEU A 77 21.69 32.92 -22.12
C LEU A 77 22.28 34.31 -21.84
N THR A 78 22.13 34.83 -20.62
CA THR A 78 22.78 36.08 -20.21
C THR A 78 23.90 35.76 -19.22
N VAL A 79 25.10 36.29 -19.46
CA VAL A 79 26.28 36.05 -18.62
C VAL A 79 27.03 37.35 -18.34
N LYS A 80 27.46 37.55 -17.09
CA LYS A 80 28.30 38.66 -16.65
C LYS A 80 29.58 38.10 -16.06
N PHE A 81 30.72 38.49 -16.60
CA PHE A 81 32.02 38.05 -16.08
C PHE A 81 32.49 38.96 -14.95
N ASN A 82 33.40 38.43 -14.13
CA ASN A 82 34.12 39.24 -13.15
C ASN A 82 35.06 40.24 -13.85
N GLY A 83 35.20 41.44 -13.25
CA GLY A 83 36.09 42.49 -13.74
C GLY A 83 35.68 43.07 -15.10
N ALA A 84 36.64 43.16 -16.02
CA ALA A 84 36.48 43.78 -17.34
C ALA A 84 36.30 42.76 -18.50
N ALA A 85 36.16 41.47 -18.18
CA ALA A 85 36.11 40.41 -19.18
C ALA A 85 34.80 40.43 -20.01
N GLY A 86 34.85 39.94 -21.26
CA GLY A 86 33.69 39.92 -22.15
C GLY A 86 33.88 39.11 -23.43
N ILE A 87 32.77 38.81 -24.11
CA ILE A 87 32.73 37.99 -25.33
C ILE A 87 33.31 38.79 -26.53
N VAL A 88 33.96 38.08 -27.46
CA VAL A 88 34.50 38.62 -28.71
C VAL A 88 33.89 37.89 -29.90
N GLY A 89 33.40 38.64 -30.89
CA GLY A 89 32.80 38.09 -32.10
C GLY A 89 31.45 37.38 -31.87
N SER A 90 31.07 36.50 -32.78
CA SER A 90 29.90 35.64 -32.62
C SER A 90 30.29 34.32 -31.93
N PRO A 91 29.53 33.89 -30.91
CA PRO A 91 29.58 32.52 -30.42
C PRO A 91 29.28 31.50 -31.52
N TRP A 92 29.84 30.29 -31.37
CA TRP A 92 29.60 29.13 -32.22
C TRP A 92 29.03 27.95 -31.42
N GLY A 93 28.91 26.79 -32.05
CA GLY A 93 28.11 25.68 -31.52
C GLY A 93 26.63 25.99 -31.74
N ALA A 94 25.84 26.01 -30.68
CA ALA A 94 24.42 26.38 -30.72
C ALA A 94 24.16 27.90 -30.70
N GLY A 95 25.12 28.72 -30.25
CA GLY A 95 25.03 30.17 -30.30
C GLY A 95 25.22 30.73 -31.71
N GLY A 96 24.77 31.96 -31.94
CA GLY A 96 24.95 32.69 -33.21
C GLY A 96 25.26 34.17 -33.06
N SER A 97 24.89 34.81 -31.94
CA SER A 97 25.26 36.20 -31.64
C SER A 97 25.42 36.43 -30.13
N ALA A 98 26.21 37.44 -29.78
CA ALA A 98 26.37 37.93 -28.42
C ALA A 98 26.26 39.47 -28.41
N THR A 99 25.40 40.01 -27.56
CA THR A 99 25.17 41.45 -27.42
C THR A 99 25.53 41.90 -26.02
N LYS A 100 26.37 42.94 -25.88
CA LYS A 100 26.70 43.53 -24.58
C LYS A 100 25.58 44.46 -24.10
N ASN A 101 25.08 44.21 -22.90
CA ASN A 101 24.04 44.98 -22.24
C ASN A 101 24.63 46.20 -21.51
N SER A 102 23.78 47.17 -21.18
CA SER A 102 24.16 48.41 -20.49
C SER A 102 24.71 48.21 -19.08
N ASP A 103 24.35 47.11 -18.41
CA ASP A 103 24.89 46.73 -17.09
C ASP A 103 26.29 46.08 -17.16
N GLY A 104 26.77 45.76 -18.37
CA GLY A 104 28.02 45.04 -18.62
C GLY A 104 27.90 43.53 -18.83
N SER A 105 26.71 42.94 -18.66
CA SER A 105 26.46 41.54 -19.04
C SER A 105 26.41 41.34 -20.56
N TRP A 106 26.40 40.10 -21.01
CA TRP A 106 26.30 39.69 -22.41
C TRP A 106 25.13 38.73 -22.59
N THR A 107 24.19 39.07 -23.46
CA THR A 107 23.10 38.16 -23.86
C THR A 107 23.50 37.45 -25.15
N VAL A 108 23.53 36.12 -25.09
CA VAL A 108 23.84 35.20 -26.18
C VAL A 108 22.54 34.57 -26.68
N GLN A 109 22.35 34.61 -28.00
CA GLN A 109 21.19 34.06 -28.71
C GLN A 109 21.60 32.88 -29.60
N PRO A 110 20.69 31.93 -29.87
CA PRO A 110 20.95 30.80 -30.75
C PRO A 110 21.25 31.21 -32.19
N ASN A 111 21.92 30.31 -32.92
CA ASN A 111 21.99 30.42 -34.38
C ASN A 111 20.67 29.99 -35.05
N THR A 112 20.48 30.44 -36.29
CA THR A 112 19.32 30.12 -37.13
C THR A 112 19.42 28.76 -37.85
N TRP A 113 20.46 27.97 -37.57
CA TRP A 113 20.78 26.71 -38.25
C TRP A 113 20.48 25.50 -37.34
N GLY A 114 19.50 25.64 -36.45
CA GLY A 114 19.03 24.60 -35.51
C GLY A 114 19.54 24.74 -34.06
N GLY A 115 20.45 25.68 -33.78
CA GLY A 115 20.98 25.92 -32.43
C GLY A 115 19.94 26.37 -31.39
N ASN A 116 18.76 26.80 -31.84
CA ASN A 116 17.63 27.15 -30.97
C ASN A 116 16.95 25.95 -30.32
N VAL A 117 17.14 24.73 -30.83
CA VAL A 117 16.46 23.52 -30.32
C VAL A 117 17.34 22.80 -29.29
N VAL A 118 16.91 22.79 -28.02
CA VAL A 118 17.48 21.95 -26.96
C VAL A 118 16.65 20.65 -26.85
N PRO A 119 17.19 19.48 -27.24
CA PRO A 119 16.42 18.23 -27.29
C PRO A 119 15.83 17.82 -25.93
N ALA A 120 14.72 17.08 -25.94
CA ALA A 120 14.13 16.47 -24.75
C ALA A 120 15.18 15.66 -23.96
N ASN A 121 15.31 15.92 -22.65
CA ASN A 121 16.34 15.36 -21.76
C ASN A 121 17.80 15.51 -22.25
N GLY A 122 18.05 16.37 -23.25
CA GLY A 122 19.33 16.58 -23.90
C GLY A 122 20.00 17.90 -23.53
N SER A 123 21.04 18.26 -24.28
CA SER A 123 21.76 19.52 -24.09
C SER A 123 22.36 20.03 -25.40
N VAL A 124 22.64 21.33 -25.44
CA VAL A 124 23.39 21.99 -26.50
C VAL A 124 24.57 22.75 -25.91
N THR A 125 25.63 22.90 -26.69
CA THR A 125 26.86 23.61 -26.28
C THR A 125 27.01 24.88 -27.10
N VAL A 126 27.27 25.99 -26.41
CA VAL A 126 27.68 27.26 -26.99
C VAL A 126 29.15 27.47 -26.64
N SER A 127 29.97 27.85 -27.62
CA SER A 127 31.38 28.19 -27.43
C SER A 127 31.64 29.60 -27.93
N PHE A 128 32.58 30.31 -27.32
CA PHE A 128 32.89 31.69 -27.68
C PHE A 128 34.31 32.06 -27.29
N ASP A 129 34.92 33.01 -28.01
CA ASP A 129 36.16 33.63 -27.55
C ASP A 129 35.86 34.83 -26.66
N GLY A 130 36.79 35.11 -25.76
CA GLY A 130 36.68 36.09 -24.69
C GLY A 130 37.93 36.97 -24.62
N SER A 131 37.71 38.20 -24.16
CA SER A 131 38.71 39.25 -23.98
C SER A 131 38.89 39.59 -22.51
N GLY A 132 40.09 40.02 -22.15
CA GLY A 132 40.48 40.35 -20.79
C GLY A 132 40.75 39.10 -19.93
N THR A 133 41.18 39.34 -18.69
CA THR A 133 41.49 38.28 -17.73
C THR A 133 40.20 37.66 -17.19
N TYR A 134 39.89 36.43 -17.59
CA TYR A 134 38.81 35.66 -16.98
C TYR A 134 39.10 35.44 -15.49
N SER A 135 38.12 35.76 -14.65
CA SER A 135 38.23 35.70 -13.18
C SER A 135 36.95 35.15 -12.53
N GLY A 136 36.15 34.39 -13.27
CA GLY A 136 34.84 33.88 -12.83
C GLY A 136 33.64 34.60 -13.47
N VAL A 137 32.45 34.16 -13.10
CA VAL A 137 31.16 34.65 -13.60
C VAL A 137 30.38 35.32 -12.47
N ALA A 138 30.27 36.65 -12.53
CA ALA A 138 29.57 37.49 -11.56
C ALA A 138 28.06 37.23 -11.51
N SER A 139 27.45 36.90 -12.66
CA SER A 139 26.06 36.42 -12.73
C SER A 139 25.79 35.68 -14.04
N CYS A 140 24.81 34.78 -14.01
CA CYS A 140 24.36 34.05 -15.19
C CYS A 140 22.88 33.72 -15.08
N SER A 141 22.13 33.87 -16.17
CA SER A 141 20.74 33.42 -16.27
C SER A 141 20.39 32.83 -17.64
N ILE A 142 19.49 31.84 -17.65
CA ILE A 142 18.90 31.24 -18.83
C ILE A 142 17.40 31.57 -18.83
N ASN A 143 16.91 32.22 -19.88
CA ASN A 143 15.54 32.75 -19.98
C ASN A 143 15.10 33.63 -18.77
N GLY A 144 16.06 34.29 -18.12
CA GLY A 144 15.84 35.13 -16.93
C GLY A 144 16.02 34.42 -15.58
N TYR A 145 16.16 33.09 -15.55
CA TYR A 145 16.32 32.27 -14.33
C TYR A 145 17.79 31.95 -14.07
N ALA A 146 18.22 31.93 -12.81
CA ALA A 146 19.64 31.77 -12.46
C ALA A 146 20.26 30.45 -12.98
N CYS A 147 21.50 30.53 -13.48
CA CYS A 147 22.25 29.37 -13.95
C CYS A 147 22.71 28.46 -12.81
N SER A 148 22.71 27.14 -13.06
CA SER A 148 23.28 26.15 -12.15
C SER A 148 24.81 26.15 -12.26
N GLY A 149 25.48 26.84 -11.33
CA GLY A 149 26.93 26.82 -11.20
C GLY A 149 27.66 27.92 -11.98
N ALA A 150 27.36 29.19 -11.71
CA ALA A 150 28.34 30.25 -11.92
C ALA A 150 29.43 30.11 -10.84
N THR A 151 30.63 29.70 -11.23
CA THR A 151 31.74 29.54 -10.28
C THR A 151 32.57 30.81 -10.21
N ASP A 152 32.67 31.38 -9.01
CA ASP A 152 33.81 32.23 -8.64
C ASP A 152 34.84 31.34 -7.92
N PRO A 153 35.98 30.98 -8.55
CA PRO A 153 37.00 30.14 -7.94
C PRO A 153 37.79 30.86 -6.83
N SER A 154 37.46 32.11 -6.50
CA SER A 154 38.02 32.86 -5.38
C SER A 154 37.15 32.83 -4.12
N ASP A 155 35.89 32.36 -4.19
CA ASP A 155 35.03 32.26 -3.01
C ASP A 155 35.51 31.18 -2.04
N LYS A 156 35.47 31.52 -0.75
CA LYS A 156 35.98 30.75 0.39
C LYS A 156 35.01 30.81 1.57
N THR A 157 33.83 31.41 1.37
CA THR A 157 32.81 31.55 2.38
C THR A 157 31.95 30.29 2.36
N PRO A 158 31.78 29.57 3.48
CA PRO A 158 30.87 28.43 3.51
C PRO A 158 29.42 28.88 3.59
N PRO A 159 28.49 28.18 2.90
CA PRO A 159 27.06 28.45 3.03
C PRO A 159 26.59 28.21 4.47
N THR A 160 25.56 28.93 4.88
CA THR A 160 24.84 28.65 6.13
C THR A 160 23.70 27.67 5.88
N VAL A 161 23.42 26.77 6.83
CA VAL A 161 22.31 25.81 6.73
C VAL A 161 21.73 25.46 8.10
N THR A 162 20.40 25.37 8.15
CA THR A 162 19.64 24.85 9.30
C THR A 162 18.82 23.64 8.86
N LEU A 163 18.26 22.88 9.81
CA LEU A 163 17.37 21.75 9.53
C LEU A 163 16.24 21.71 10.55
N THR A 164 15.03 21.46 10.07
CA THR A 164 13.87 21.06 10.88
C THR A 164 13.28 19.76 10.36
N ALA A 165 12.67 18.98 11.26
CA ALA A 165 11.95 17.74 10.93
C ALA A 165 10.54 17.79 11.52
N THR A 166 9.53 17.41 10.75
CA THR A 166 8.13 17.36 11.19
C THR A 166 7.47 16.06 10.72
N PRO A 167 6.89 15.24 11.62
CA PRO A 167 6.95 15.33 13.08
C PRO A 167 8.29 14.83 13.65
N THR A 168 8.62 15.20 14.89
CA THR A 168 9.79 14.67 15.63
C THR A 168 9.50 13.39 16.43
N GLN A 169 8.23 12.99 16.53
CA GLN A 169 7.80 11.70 17.05
C GLN A 169 6.75 11.10 16.11
N LEU A 170 6.91 9.84 15.75
CA LEU A 170 6.00 9.14 14.84
C LEU A 170 5.57 7.79 15.45
N THR A 171 4.27 7.68 15.74
CA THR A 171 3.65 6.51 16.41
C THR A 171 2.70 5.72 15.51
N THR A 172 2.43 6.23 14.30
CA THR A 172 1.56 5.63 13.27
C THR A 172 2.25 5.80 11.92
N ALA A 173 2.04 4.86 11.00
CA ALA A 173 2.69 4.89 9.68
C ALA A 173 2.44 6.23 8.94
N GLY A 174 3.49 6.78 8.35
CA GLY A 174 3.51 8.11 7.77
C GLY A 174 4.93 8.55 7.40
N SER A 175 5.10 9.81 7.05
CA SER A 175 6.42 10.37 6.67
C SER A 175 6.91 11.45 7.63
N VAL A 176 8.21 11.67 7.59
CA VAL A 176 8.92 12.76 8.28
C VAL A 176 9.39 13.74 7.21
N SER A 177 8.78 14.92 7.16
CA SER A 177 9.21 16.00 6.27
C SER A 177 10.41 16.74 6.87
N LEU A 178 11.48 16.85 6.10
CA LEU A 178 12.67 17.63 6.40
C LEU A 178 12.69 18.90 5.56
N THR A 179 12.99 20.04 6.21
CA THR A 179 13.19 21.33 5.54
C THR A 179 14.53 21.90 5.94
N ALA A 180 15.36 22.29 4.96
CA ALA A 180 16.69 22.80 5.20
C ALA A 180 16.90 24.21 4.62
N PRO A 181 16.50 25.27 5.33
CA PRO A 181 16.82 26.65 4.94
C PRO A 181 18.34 26.83 4.88
N ALA A 182 18.84 27.21 3.71
CA ALA A 182 20.26 27.44 3.45
C ALA A 182 20.45 28.73 2.64
N SER A 183 21.52 29.47 2.92
CA SER A 183 21.86 30.73 2.23
C SER A 183 23.36 31.00 2.25
N ASP A 184 23.80 31.76 1.25
CA ASP A 184 25.21 31.97 0.88
C ASP A 184 25.37 33.35 0.21
N ASN A 185 26.59 33.86 0.09
CA ASN A 185 26.88 35.16 -0.55
C ASN A 185 26.93 35.11 -2.09
N VAL A 186 27.20 33.96 -2.71
CA VAL A 186 27.08 33.74 -4.16
C VAL A 186 25.90 32.83 -4.48
N GLY A 187 25.77 31.70 -3.78
CA GLY A 187 24.61 30.82 -3.89
C GLY A 187 24.85 29.36 -3.53
N VAL A 188 23.85 28.76 -2.88
CA VAL A 188 23.83 27.32 -2.55
C VAL A 188 23.52 26.50 -3.82
N SER A 189 24.42 25.59 -4.20
CA SER A 189 24.25 24.70 -5.37
C SER A 189 23.39 23.47 -5.05
N ARG A 190 23.48 22.93 -3.83
CA ARG A 190 22.66 21.81 -3.34
C ARG A 190 22.71 21.69 -1.81
N VAL A 191 21.73 20.96 -1.27
CA VAL A 191 21.72 20.44 0.09
C VAL A 191 21.65 18.92 0.05
N GLU A 192 22.58 18.26 0.73
CA GLU A 192 22.60 16.81 0.96
C GLU A 192 21.98 16.50 2.32
N PHE A 193 20.97 15.64 2.37
CA PHE A 193 20.31 15.21 3.62
C PHE A 193 20.85 13.85 4.06
N TYR A 194 21.23 13.75 5.33
CA TYR A 194 21.81 12.55 5.94
C TYR A 194 20.88 11.96 7.00
N LYS A 195 20.79 10.64 7.03
CA LYS A 195 20.08 9.81 8.02
C LYS A 195 21.11 8.92 8.71
N ASN A 196 21.27 9.07 10.03
CA ASN A 196 22.26 8.35 10.84
C ASN A 196 23.70 8.46 10.29
N GLY A 197 24.05 9.61 9.69
CA GLY A 197 25.38 9.86 9.10
C GLY A 197 25.58 9.36 7.66
N VAL A 198 24.59 8.69 7.06
CA VAL A 198 24.60 8.25 5.65
C VAL A 198 23.71 9.17 4.82
N ILE A 199 24.16 9.59 3.64
CA ILE A 199 23.35 10.41 2.72
C ILE A 199 22.13 9.62 2.24
N PHE A 200 20.94 10.23 2.29
CA PHE A 200 19.68 9.58 1.88
C PHE A 200 18.90 10.38 0.82
N SER A 201 19.09 11.70 0.75
CA SER A 201 18.50 12.56 -0.27
C SER A 201 19.45 13.69 -0.66
N THR A 202 19.22 14.32 -1.81
CA THR A 202 19.94 15.51 -2.27
C THR A 202 18.99 16.38 -3.06
N ASP A 203 18.89 17.65 -2.68
CA ASP A 203 18.04 18.64 -3.34
C ASP A 203 18.91 19.78 -3.88
N SER A 204 18.72 20.17 -5.13
CA SER A 204 19.42 21.26 -5.80
C SER A 204 18.50 22.45 -6.13
N THR A 205 17.30 22.51 -5.54
CA THR A 205 16.32 23.57 -5.78
C THR A 205 15.79 24.11 -4.44
N SER A 206 15.86 25.42 -4.23
CA SER A 206 15.24 26.04 -3.05
C SER A 206 13.72 26.17 -3.26
N PRO A 207 12.86 25.87 -2.26
CA PRO A 207 13.18 25.50 -0.87
C PRO A 207 13.63 24.04 -0.72
N PHE A 208 14.83 23.84 -0.18
CA PHE A 208 15.43 22.51 -0.06
C PHE A 208 14.67 21.62 0.93
N THR A 209 14.17 20.47 0.46
CA THR A 209 13.32 19.56 1.26
C THR A 209 13.61 18.08 1.01
N ALA A 210 13.19 17.22 1.93
CA ALA A 210 13.16 15.77 1.76
C ALA A 210 12.00 15.15 2.55
N SER A 211 11.54 13.96 2.13
CA SER A 211 10.63 13.10 2.89
C SER A 211 11.34 11.80 3.23
N ASP A 212 11.09 11.27 4.43
CA ASP A 212 11.57 9.96 4.87
C ASP A 212 10.42 9.15 5.46
N ASP A 213 10.16 7.99 4.86
CA ASP A 213 8.87 7.32 4.98
C ASP A 213 8.94 6.07 5.88
N PHE A 214 8.03 6.00 6.84
CA PHE A 214 8.01 5.01 7.91
C PHE A 214 6.67 4.26 7.90
N ASN A 215 6.70 3.01 7.44
CA ASN A 215 5.52 2.16 7.23
C ASN A 215 5.56 0.85 8.05
N SER A 216 6.70 0.52 8.67
CA SER A 216 6.92 -0.74 9.38
C SER A 216 7.44 -0.55 10.80
N SER A 217 6.92 -1.33 11.75
CA SER A 217 7.46 -1.42 13.12
C SER A 217 8.89 -1.99 13.18
N ALA A 218 9.40 -2.56 12.08
CA ALA A 218 10.82 -2.87 11.91
C ALA A 218 11.71 -1.63 11.72
N GLN A 219 11.12 -0.47 11.39
CA GLN A 219 11.78 0.84 11.35
C GLN A 219 11.65 1.61 12.69
N ASN A 220 11.31 0.93 13.79
CA ASN A 220 11.26 1.58 15.10
C ASN A 220 12.67 1.82 15.64
N GLY A 221 12.89 3.02 16.18
CA GLY A 221 14.20 3.46 16.65
C GLY A 221 14.28 4.98 16.81
N THR A 222 15.49 5.47 17.03
CA THR A 222 15.79 6.91 17.00
C THR A 222 16.65 7.19 15.78
N TYR A 223 16.24 8.14 14.95
CA TYR A 223 16.97 8.59 13.77
C TYR A 223 17.54 9.97 14.03
N SER A 224 18.78 10.19 13.57
CA SER A 224 19.47 11.48 13.63
C SER A 224 19.65 12.00 12.21
N TYR A 225 19.13 13.20 11.95
CA TYR A 225 19.21 13.85 10.65
C TYR A 225 20.10 15.08 10.68
N THR A 226 20.87 15.28 9.62
CA THR A 226 21.62 16.52 9.35
C THR A 226 21.47 16.90 7.88
N ALA A 227 21.54 18.20 7.59
CA ALA A 227 21.59 18.73 6.23
C ALA A 227 22.95 19.37 5.99
N LYS A 228 23.54 19.17 4.82
CA LYS A 228 24.82 19.77 4.42
C LYS A 228 24.66 20.56 3.14
N ALA A 229 24.80 21.88 3.23
CA ALA A 229 24.76 22.77 2.07
C ALA A 229 26.14 22.87 1.41
N TYR A 230 26.14 23.03 0.10
CA TYR A 230 27.33 23.29 -0.72
C TYR A 230 27.08 24.51 -1.60
N ASP A 231 28.10 25.33 -1.81
CA ASP A 231 28.08 26.41 -2.81
C ASP A 231 28.49 25.87 -4.21
N ALA A 232 28.85 26.75 -5.15
CA ALA A 232 29.43 26.37 -6.43
C ALA A 232 30.97 26.23 -6.43
N ALA A 233 31.68 26.84 -5.47
CA ALA A 233 33.15 26.82 -5.39
C ALA A 233 33.73 25.57 -4.70
N GLY A 234 32.90 24.84 -3.94
CA GLY A 234 33.26 23.64 -3.18
C GLY A 234 33.25 23.84 -1.65
N ASN A 235 32.89 25.03 -1.15
CA ASN A 235 32.70 25.26 0.27
C ASN A 235 31.42 24.54 0.75
N SER A 236 31.38 24.14 2.02
CA SER A 236 30.20 23.49 2.60
C SER A 236 30.11 23.64 4.11
N ALA A 237 28.89 23.58 4.64
CA ALA A 237 28.61 23.52 6.07
C ALA A 237 27.49 22.52 6.37
N THR A 238 27.47 22.01 7.60
CA THR A 238 26.49 21.02 8.08
C THR A 238 25.66 21.60 9.21
N SER A 239 24.35 21.34 9.21
CA SER A 239 23.42 21.77 10.25
C SER A 239 23.69 21.10 11.60
N SER A 240 23.12 21.66 12.66
CA SER A 240 22.84 20.89 13.88
C SER A 240 22.00 19.64 13.56
N GLY A 241 22.20 18.57 14.33
CA GLY A 241 21.41 17.35 14.20
C GLY A 241 19.99 17.50 14.76
N VAL A 242 19.00 16.94 14.06
CA VAL A 242 17.61 16.80 14.54
C VAL A 242 17.35 15.33 14.82
N SER A 243 16.86 15.03 16.03
CA SER A 243 16.49 13.67 16.43
C SER A 243 14.99 13.45 16.21
N VAL A 244 14.64 12.30 15.63
CA VAL A 244 13.25 11.86 15.43
C VAL A 244 13.08 10.46 16.02
N GLN A 245 12.06 10.27 16.85
CA GLN A 245 11.73 8.98 17.43
C GLN A 245 10.60 8.30 16.65
N VAL A 246 10.86 7.11 16.13
CA VAL A 246 9.87 6.28 15.44
C VAL A 246 9.52 5.10 16.34
N ASN A 247 8.25 5.01 16.72
CA ASN A 247 7.71 3.94 17.54
C ASN A 247 6.33 3.55 17.00
N LEU A 248 6.31 3.05 15.77
CA LEU A 248 5.11 2.52 15.13
C LEU A 248 4.65 1.28 15.88
N THR A 249 3.43 1.32 16.42
CA THR A 249 2.73 0.06 16.71
C THR A 249 2.47 -0.68 15.40
N GLY A 250 2.39 -2.01 15.45
CA GLY A 250 1.98 -2.81 14.29
C GLY A 250 0.57 -2.41 13.81
N THR A 251 0.28 -2.67 12.52
CA THR A 251 -1.00 -2.44 11.80
C THR A 251 -2.15 -1.96 12.71
N PRO A 252 -2.35 -0.62 12.80
CA PRO A 252 -3.14 -0.04 13.88
C PRO A 252 -4.55 -0.63 13.98
N PRO A 253 -5.00 -1.03 15.19
CA PRO A 253 -6.41 -1.32 15.39
C PRO A 253 -7.22 -0.04 15.12
N PRO A 254 -8.47 -0.15 14.63
CA PRO A 254 -9.23 1.01 14.17
C PRO A 254 -9.43 2.06 15.26
N GLY A 255 -8.98 3.28 14.98
CA GLY A 255 -9.33 4.42 15.80
C GLY A 255 -10.80 4.85 15.57
N PRO A 256 -11.44 5.54 16.53
CA PRO A 256 -10.99 5.82 17.89
C PRO A 256 -11.81 5.02 18.94
N ASN A 257 -12.02 3.72 18.72
CA ASN A 257 -12.66 2.83 19.71
C ASN A 257 -12.06 1.41 19.81
N GLY A 258 -11.06 1.06 18.99
CA GLY A 258 -10.17 -0.11 19.18
C GLY A 258 -10.76 -1.49 18.88
N ARG A 259 -12.08 -1.68 18.98
CA ARG A 259 -12.74 -2.96 18.76
C ARG A 259 -12.66 -3.42 17.31
N MET A 260 -12.40 -4.71 17.12
CA MET A 260 -12.45 -5.33 15.80
C MET A 260 -13.90 -5.61 15.37
N TYR A 261 -14.19 -5.48 14.08
CA TYR A 261 -15.28 -6.20 13.45
C TYR A 261 -14.81 -6.73 12.10
N ILE A 262 -14.66 -8.04 12.02
CA ILE A 262 -13.98 -8.74 10.92
C ILE A 262 -15.02 -9.40 10.01
N GLY A 263 -14.83 -9.30 8.69
CA GLY A 263 -15.66 -10.00 7.72
C GLY A 263 -14.82 -10.94 6.86
N TYR A 264 -15.16 -12.22 6.81
CA TYR A 264 -14.59 -13.13 5.81
C TYR A 264 -15.26 -12.87 4.47
N ALA A 265 -14.48 -12.71 3.41
CA ALA A 265 -14.94 -12.35 2.06
C ALA A 265 -14.59 -13.48 1.09
N SER A 266 -15.60 -14.30 0.75
CA SER A 266 -15.43 -15.44 -0.16
C SER A 266 -15.09 -15.01 -1.58
N SER A 267 -14.01 -15.56 -2.14
CA SER A 267 -13.67 -15.37 -3.55
C SER A 267 -14.62 -16.14 -4.49
N TRP A 268 -15.06 -17.33 -4.12
CA TRP A 268 -15.97 -18.16 -4.94
C TRP A 268 -17.33 -17.50 -5.19
N ASN A 269 -17.83 -17.63 -6.42
CA ASN A 269 -19.07 -17.01 -6.93
C ASN A 269 -19.08 -15.45 -6.84
N THR A 270 -17.92 -14.81 -6.75
CA THR A 270 -17.76 -13.34 -6.70
C THR A 270 -16.74 -12.85 -7.73
N SER A 271 -16.78 -11.56 -8.07
CA SER A 271 -15.80 -10.88 -8.91
C SER A 271 -14.93 -9.97 -8.05
N ILE A 272 -13.68 -9.74 -8.46
CA ILE A 272 -12.81 -8.72 -7.83
C ILE A 272 -13.43 -7.31 -7.87
N ASN A 273 -14.34 -7.06 -8.82
CA ASN A 273 -15.07 -5.80 -8.97
C ASN A 273 -16.11 -5.58 -7.86
N ASP A 274 -16.43 -6.62 -7.08
CA ASP A 274 -17.31 -6.50 -5.91
C ASP A 274 -16.58 -5.97 -4.67
N LEU A 275 -15.25 -6.14 -4.59
CA LEU A 275 -14.42 -5.82 -3.42
C LEU A 275 -14.12 -4.31 -3.29
N THR A 276 -15.13 -3.45 -3.43
CA THR A 276 -14.97 -1.99 -3.45
C THR A 276 -15.40 -1.32 -2.17
N THR A 277 -14.88 -0.11 -1.93
CA THR A 277 -15.27 0.75 -0.79
C THR A 277 -16.75 1.19 -0.80
N ALA A 278 -17.47 0.99 -1.92
CA ALA A 278 -18.91 1.22 -2.04
C ALA A 278 -19.73 -0.02 -1.64
N ASN A 279 -19.25 -1.22 -1.96
CA ASN A 279 -19.97 -2.48 -1.71
C ASN A 279 -19.69 -3.07 -0.31
N ILE A 280 -18.51 -2.79 0.26
CA ILE A 280 -18.11 -3.21 1.60
C ILE A 280 -18.50 -2.12 2.61
N PRO A 281 -19.40 -2.37 3.59
CA PRO A 281 -19.66 -1.44 4.68
C PRO A 281 -18.39 -1.05 5.44
N SER A 282 -18.25 0.24 5.74
CA SER A 282 -17.10 0.80 6.47
C SER A 282 -17.01 0.36 7.94
N TYR A 283 -18.04 -0.31 8.47
CA TYR A 283 -17.97 -0.95 9.78
C TYR A 283 -17.20 -2.27 9.80
N TYR A 284 -16.89 -2.86 8.63
CA TYR A 284 -15.88 -3.91 8.56
C TYR A 284 -14.50 -3.29 8.67
N THR A 285 -13.86 -3.58 9.80
CA THR A 285 -12.56 -3.03 10.16
C THR A 285 -11.41 -3.86 9.63
N HIS A 286 -11.65 -5.15 9.43
CA HIS A 286 -10.75 -6.08 8.75
C HIS A 286 -11.60 -6.89 7.75
N LEU A 287 -11.06 -7.17 6.57
CA LEU A 287 -11.58 -8.20 5.66
C LEU A 287 -10.55 -9.32 5.48
N ASN A 288 -10.99 -10.56 5.64
CA ASN A 288 -10.20 -11.76 5.37
C ASN A 288 -10.60 -12.31 4.00
N LEU A 289 -9.75 -12.14 2.99
CA LEU A 289 -9.99 -12.63 1.63
C LEU A 289 -9.82 -14.15 1.61
N SER A 290 -10.90 -14.88 1.32
CA SER A 290 -11.00 -16.32 1.55
C SER A 290 -11.22 -17.09 0.24
N PHE A 291 -10.41 -18.08 -0.14
CA PHE A 291 -9.17 -18.52 0.50
C PHE A 291 -8.04 -18.60 -0.54
N VAL A 292 -6.82 -18.61 -0.03
CA VAL A 292 -5.62 -18.99 -0.77
C VAL A 292 -5.15 -20.36 -0.27
N ARG A 293 -4.53 -21.17 -1.13
CA ARG A 293 -4.12 -22.54 -0.77
C ARG A 293 -2.84 -22.52 0.09
N PRO A 294 -2.69 -23.44 1.06
CA PRO A 294 -1.48 -23.49 1.88
C PRO A 294 -0.24 -23.93 1.09
N ASP A 295 -0.38 -24.76 0.06
CA ASP A 295 0.69 -25.20 -0.85
C ASP A 295 0.73 -24.39 -2.16
N MET A 296 0.54 -23.08 -2.06
CA MET A 296 0.60 -22.17 -3.21
C MET A 296 1.99 -22.16 -3.86
N ALA A 297 2.01 -22.13 -5.19
CA ALA A 297 3.23 -21.98 -5.98
C ALA A 297 3.53 -20.50 -6.32
N TYR A 298 2.91 -19.56 -5.61
CA TYR A 298 2.96 -18.14 -5.94
C TYR A 298 4.40 -17.60 -5.90
N THR A 299 4.83 -17.00 -7.02
CA THR A 299 6.15 -16.41 -7.17
C THR A 299 6.04 -14.90 -7.21
N LYS A 300 6.87 -14.20 -6.42
CA LYS A 300 6.79 -12.75 -6.31
C LYS A 300 6.89 -12.04 -7.66
N GLY A 301 5.95 -11.14 -7.92
CA GLY A 301 5.82 -10.40 -9.18
C GLY A 301 5.21 -11.19 -10.33
N SER A 302 4.67 -12.40 -10.13
CA SER A 302 3.95 -13.12 -11.19
C SER A 302 2.52 -12.61 -11.38
N TYR A 303 1.89 -12.09 -10.32
CA TYR A 303 0.49 -11.62 -10.29
C TYR A 303 -0.55 -12.73 -10.59
N GLU A 304 -0.15 -14.00 -10.49
CA GLU A 304 -0.99 -15.18 -10.70
C GLU A 304 -1.82 -15.47 -9.44
N PHE A 305 -2.81 -14.61 -9.20
CA PHE A 305 -3.73 -14.69 -8.06
C PHE A 305 -4.85 -15.74 -8.25
N ASP A 306 -4.87 -16.45 -9.38
CA ASP A 306 -5.90 -17.42 -9.73
C ASP A 306 -5.93 -18.69 -8.84
N GLN A 307 -7.00 -19.46 -9.00
CA GLN A 307 -7.28 -20.68 -8.23
C GLN A 307 -6.21 -21.76 -8.44
N ALA A 308 -5.46 -21.75 -9.55
CA ALA A 308 -4.46 -22.76 -9.87
C ALA A 308 -3.11 -22.51 -9.18
N VAL A 309 -2.71 -21.25 -9.02
CA VAL A 309 -1.42 -20.84 -8.43
C VAL A 309 -1.55 -20.39 -6.97
N ALA A 310 -2.36 -19.37 -6.69
CA ALA A 310 -2.54 -18.78 -5.37
C ALA A 310 -3.72 -19.37 -4.60
N GLY A 311 -4.81 -19.70 -5.30
CA GLY A 311 -5.99 -20.38 -4.73
C GLY A 311 -7.29 -19.58 -4.76
N PHE A 312 -7.30 -18.27 -5.05
CA PHE A 312 -8.55 -17.49 -5.06
C PHE A 312 -9.49 -17.89 -6.19
N GLU A 313 -10.77 -17.97 -5.86
CA GLU A 313 -11.84 -18.50 -6.72
C GLU A 313 -12.74 -17.39 -7.30
N PHE A 314 -12.22 -16.16 -7.37
CA PHE A 314 -12.87 -15.03 -8.04
C PHE A 314 -13.14 -15.38 -9.52
N ALA A 315 -14.23 -14.88 -10.09
CA ALA A 315 -14.66 -15.15 -11.47
C ALA A 315 -13.55 -14.92 -12.52
N GLU A 316 -12.67 -13.95 -12.27
CA GLU A 316 -11.50 -13.63 -13.08
C GLU A 316 -10.42 -14.74 -13.08
N GLY A 317 -10.33 -15.57 -12.03
CA GLY A 317 -9.33 -16.64 -11.87
C GLY A 317 -9.88 -18.04 -11.63
N ALA A 318 -11.19 -18.21 -11.51
CA ALA A 318 -11.84 -19.48 -11.21
C ALA A 318 -11.68 -20.51 -12.34
N THR A 319 -11.58 -21.79 -11.97
CA THR A 319 -11.47 -22.93 -12.90
C THR A 319 -12.81 -23.45 -13.43
N THR A 320 -13.92 -22.85 -12.96
CA THR A 320 -15.32 -23.16 -13.34
C THR A 320 -15.57 -22.96 -14.84
N ASN A 321 -16.76 -23.35 -15.30
CA ASN A 321 -17.16 -23.19 -16.71
C ASN A 321 -17.41 -21.72 -17.12
N SER A 322 -17.61 -20.81 -16.17
CA SER A 322 -17.72 -19.36 -16.38
C SER A 322 -16.39 -18.61 -16.22
N GLY A 323 -15.44 -19.17 -15.47
CA GLY A 323 -14.19 -18.50 -15.11
C GLY A 323 -13.11 -18.51 -16.19
N GLN A 324 -12.27 -17.48 -16.20
CA GLN A 324 -11.15 -17.34 -17.17
C GLN A 324 -9.95 -18.24 -16.84
N LYS A 325 -9.97 -18.92 -15.69
CA LYS A 325 -8.94 -19.85 -15.16
C LYS A 325 -7.57 -19.25 -14.87
N LYS A 326 -7.34 -17.99 -15.26
CA LYS A 326 -6.12 -17.22 -15.00
C LYS A 326 -6.43 -15.73 -15.03
N PHE A 327 -5.95 -15.02 -14.01
CA PHE A 327 -6.00 -13.56 -13.96
C PHE A 327 -5.19 -12.93 -15.11
N THR A 328 -5.75 -11.91 -15.76
CA THR A 328 -4.95 -10.96 -16.55
C THR A 328 -4.20 -10.00 -15.62
N ARG A 329 -3.16 -9.33 -16.13
CA ARG A 329 -2.37 -8.37 -15.34
C ARG A 329 -3.22 -7.17 -14.88
N GLU A 330 -4.20 -6.78 -15.69
CA GLU A 330 -5.13 -5.69 -15.44
C GLU A 330 -6.12 -6.07 -14.33
N GLN A 331 -6.61 -7.32 -14.33
CA GLN A 331 -7.43 -7.87 -13.24
C GLN A 331 -6.63 -7.98 -11.94
N ALA A 332 -5.37 -8.45 -12.00
CA ALA A 332 -4.53 -8.51 -10.81
C ALA A 332 -4.26 -7.12 -10.23
N GLN A 333 -3.97 -6.12 -11.08
CA GLN A 333 -3.84 -4.73 -10.66
C GLN A 333 -5.17 -4.17 -10.12
N THR A 334 -6.32 -4.59 -10.65
CA THR A 334 -7.65 -4.18 -10.15
C THR A 334 -7.88 -4.70 -8.74
N LEU A 335 -7.51 -5.95 -8.44
CA LEU A 335 -7.56 -6.51 -7.09
C LEU A 335 -6.65 -5.73 -6.13
N ILE A 336 -5.40 -5.44 -6.52
CA ILE A 336 -4.46 -4.63 -5.73
C ILE A 336 -5.03 -3.23 -5.45
N ASN A 337 -5.57 -2.56 -6.47
CA ASN A 337 -6.15 -1.22 -6.34
C ASN A 337 -7.37 -1.22 -5.39
N ASN A 338 -8.22 -2.25 -5.46
CA ASN A 338 -9.39 -2.42 -4.59
C ASN A 338 -8.98 -2.67 -3.13
N ILE A 339 -7.96 -3.51 -2.90
CA ILE A 339 -7.33 -3.70 -1.58
C ILE A 339 -6.77 -2.37 -1.06
N GLN A 340 -6.00 -1.65 -1.87
CA GLN A 340 -5.43 -0.34 -1.50
C GLN A 340 -6.53 0.67 -1.14
N ALA A 341 -7.64 0.73 -1.89
CA ALA A 341 -8.76 1.63 -1.60
C ALA A 341 -9.43 1.32 -0.26
N LEU A 342 -9.61 0.04 0.09
CA LEU A 342 -10.12 -0.38 1.40
C LEU A 342 -9.15 -0.01 2.53
N ARG A 343 -7.85 -0.22 2.34
CA ARG A 343 -6.80 0.15 3.32
C ARG A 343 -6.70 1.66 3.51
N THR A 344 -6.76 2.46 2.45
CA THR A 344 -6.83 3.93 2.52
C THR A 344 -8.06 4.44 3.28
N ARG A 345 -9.17 3.68 3.26
CA ARG A 345 -10.38 3.97 4.06
C ARG A 345 -10.24 3.56 5.54
N GLY A 346 -9.19 2.83 5.92
CA GLY A 346 -8.99 2.28 7.27
C GLY A 346 -9.62 0.91 7.50
N THR A 347 -10.08 0.21 6.46
CA THR A 347 -10.40 -1.23 6.54
C THR A 347 -9.12 -2.01 6.25
N GLN A 348 -8.58 -2.73 7.24
CA GLN A 348 -7.46 -3.64 7.01
C GLN A 348 -7.88 -4.78 6.06
N VAL A 349 -6.97 -5.28 5.24
CA VAL A 349 -7.24 -6.42 4.34
C VAL A 349 -6.18 -7.50 4.48
N TRP A 350 -6.63 -8.72 4.74
CA TRP A 350 -5.82 -9.88 5.10
C TRP A 350 -6.07 -11.00 4.09
N ILE A 351 -5.04 -11.80 3.77
CA ILE A 351 -5.26 -13.05 3.02
C ILE A 351 -5.51 -14.19 4.00
N SER A 352 -6.56 -14.99 3.79
CA SER A 352 -6.84 -16.18 4.61
C SER A 352 -6.41 -17.44 3.87
N VAL A 353 -5.46 -18.16 4.48
CA VAL A 353 -4.84 -19.38 3.94
C VAL A 353 -5.59 -20.58 4.52
N GLY A 354 -6.28 -21.35 3.69
CA GLY A 354 -6.95 -22.57 4.13
C GLY A 354 -8.47 -22.60 3.95
N GLY A 355 -9.19 -22.76 5.06
CA GLY A 355 -10.59 -23.15 5.10
C GLY A 355 -10.79 -24.66 4.87
N TRP A 356 -12.03 -25.12 5.04
CA TRP A 356 -12.42 -26.52 5.18
C TRP A 356 -11.91 -27.40 4.05
N SER A 357 -12.11 -26.95 2.81
CA SER A 357 -11.72 -27.67 1.58
C SER A 357 -10.22 -27.93 1.45
N TYR A 358 -9.38 -27.00 1.91
CA TYR A 358 -7.92 -27.16 1.91
C TYR A 358 -7.38 -27.89 3.15
N SER A 359 -8.25 -28.17 4.12
CA SER A 359 -7.86 -28.71 5.43
C SER A 359 -8.08 -30.22 5.58
N GLN A 360 -8.88 -30.85 4.68
CA GLN A 360 -9.11 -32.30 4.66
C GLN A 360 -8.02 -33.10 3.90
N GLY A 361 -7.11 -32.41 3.20
CA GLY A 361 -6.08 -33.02 2.36
C GLY A 361 -4.66 -32.85 2.88
N ASP A 362 -3.67 -33.14 2.03
CA ASP A 362 -2.25 -33.14 2.37
C ASP A 362 -1.55 -31.78 2.15
N GLN A 363 -2.27 -30.77 1.64
CA GLN A 363 -1.70 -29.48 1.21
C GLN A 363 -0.92 -28.77 2.33
N TRP A 364 -1.40 -28.84 3.57
CA TRP A 364 -0.73 -28.23 4.71
C TRP A 364 0.68 -28.81 5.00
N SER A 365 0.95 -30.06 4.61
CA SER A 365 2.30 -30.64 4.72
C SER A 365 3.34 -29.98 3.78
N ARG A 366 2.85 -29.27 2.75
CA ARG A 366 3.64 -28.49 1.78
C ARG A 366 3.58 -26.98 2.04
N PHE A 367 3.07 -26.53 3.19
CA PHE A 367 2.94 -25.10 3.50
C PHE A 367 4.27 -24.35 3.37
N ASN A 368 4.26 -23.24 2.63
CA ASN A 368 5.44 -22.42 2.40
C ASN A 368 5.21 -20.95 2.76
N ALA A 369 5.75 -20.55 3.93
CA ALA A 369 5.74 -19.18 4.42
C ALA A 369 6.36 -18.15 3.45
N GLY A 370 7.26 -18.57 2.55
CA GLY A 370 7.83 -17.70 1.52
C GLY A 370 6.77 -17.25 0.51
N HIS A 371 6.12 -18.20 -0.17
CA HIS A 371 5.10 -17.93 -1.18
C HIS A 371 3.90 -17.16 -0.59
N VAL A 372 3.46 -17.52 0.63
CA VAL A 372 2.37 -16.83 1.35
C VAL A 372 2.72 -15.36 1.62
N VAL A 373 3.96 -15.08 2.04
CA VAL A 373 4.41 -13.69 2.27
C VAL A 373 4.66 -12.94 0.97
N ASP A 374 5.13 -13.60 -0.09
CA ASP A 374 5.25 -13.00 -1.41
C ASP A 374 3.88 -12.56 -1.96
N LEU A 375 2.85 -13.41 -1.81
CA LEU A 375 1.47 -13.09 -2.17
C LEU A 375 0.90 -11.93 -1.34
N ALA A 376 1.09 -11.96 -0.02
CA ALA A 376 0.63 -10.90 0.88
C ALA A 376 1.30 -9.54 0.57
N GLN A 377 2.57 -9.55 0.18
CA GLN A 377 3.29 -8.34 -0.23
C GLN A 377 2.76 -7.76 -1.55
N ASP A 378 2.59 -8.61 -2.57
CA ASP A 378 2.21 -8.13 -3.92
C ASP A 378 0.76 -7.69 -4.01
N LEU A 379 -0.13 -8.29 -3.19
CA LEU A 379 -1.50 -7.80 -2.99
C LEU A 379 -1.59 -6.52 -2.16
N GLY A 380 -0.52 -6.18 -1.43
CA GLY A 380 -0.53 -5.08 -0.47
C GLY A 380 -1.48 -5.33 0.71
N ALA A 381 -1.45 -6.53 1.30
CA ALA A 381 -2.22 -6.88 2.50
C ALA A 381 -1.63 -6.28 3.80
N ASP A 382 -2.43 -6.23 4.86
CA ASP A 382 -2.03 -5.92 6.24
C ASP A 382 -1.54 -7.15 7.01
N GLY A 383 -1.93 -8.36 6.59
CA GLY A 383 -1.56 -9.58 7.29
C GLY A 383 -2.01 -10.86 6.62
N VAL A 384 -1.68 -11.97 7.29
CA VAL A 384 -1.96 -13.34 6.87
C VAL A 384 -2.75 -14.02 7.98
N ASP A 385 -3.92 -14.54 7.63
CA ASP A 385 -4.78 -15.35 8.47
C ASP A 385 -4.55 -16.83 8.15
N ILE A 386 -4.30 -17.65 9.17
CA ILE A 386 -4.10 -19.10 9.03
C ILE A 386 -5.37 -19.82 9.46
N ASP A 387 -6.08 -20.39 8.49
CA ASP A 387 -7.35 -21.09 8.68
C ASP A 387 -7.19 -22.58 8.40
N TRP A 388 -6.42 -23.28 9.24
CA TRP A 388 -6.27 -24.72 9.14
C TRP A 388 -7.34 -25.43 9.97
N GLU A 389 -8.36 -25.95 9.29
CA GLU A 389 -9.42 -26.80 9.86
C GLU A 389 -8.91 -28.21 10.16
N SER A 390 -7.93 -28.29 11.05
CA SER A 390 -7.20 -29.50 11.43
C SER A 390 -8.05 -30.46 12.27
N SER A 391 -9.04 -31.06 11.63
CA SER A 391 -9.74 -32.24 12.10
C SER A 391 -8.79 -33.43 12.31
N GLY A 392 -9.22 -34.42 13.09
CA GLY A 392 -8.51 -35.69 13.28
C GLY A 392 -7.20 -35.61 14.09
N SER A 393 -6.97 -34.51 14.82
CA SER A 393 -5.83 -34.42 15.74
C SER A 393 -6.14 -35.12 17.07
N SER A 394 -5.26 -36.01 17.52
CA SER A 394 -5.40 -36.74 18.77
C SER A 394 -4.75 -35.96 19.91
N CYS A 395 -5.55 -35.47 20.86
CA CYS A 395 -5.08 -34.78 22.06
C CYS A 395 -5.10 -35.70 23.29
N ASN A 396 -4.07 -35.60 24.13
CA ASN A 396 -4.05 -36.33 25.41
C ASN A 396 -4.93 -35.62 26.46
N LYS A 397 -5.27 -36.32 27.56
CA LYS A 397 -6.14 -35.79 28.64
C LYS A 397 -5.39 -35.44 29.93
N LEU A 398 -4.11 -35.12 29.84
CA LEU A 398 -3.24 -34.91 31.00
C LEU A 398 -3.37 -33.49 31.57
N THR A 399 -2.54 -33.18 32.57
CA THR A 399 -2.45 -31.87 33.21
C THR A 399 -1.95 -30.80 32.25
N ALA A 400 -2.19 -29.52 32.57
CA ALA A 400 -1.90 -28.38 31.68
C ALA A 400 -0.40 -28.17 31.33
N ASP A 401 0.51 -28.89 32.00
CA ASP A 401 1.95 -28.98 31.75
C ASP A 401 2.36 -30.22 30.92
N GLN A 402 1.49 -31.23 30.83
CA GLN A 402 1.69 -32.49 30.09
C GLN A 402 0.80 -32.62 28.84
N PHE A 403 -0.17 -31.72 28.68
CA PHE A 403 -1.09 -31.72 27.54
C PHE A 403 -0.37 -31.51 26.21
N SER A 404 -0.76 -32.29 25.21
CA SER A 404 -0.33 -32.16 23.82
C SER A 404 -1.32 -32.79 22.85
N CYS A 405 -1.37 -32.24 21.64
CA CYS A 405 -2.12 -32.71 20.49
C CYS A 405 -1.18 -33.15 19.36
N SER A 406 -1.57 -34.18 18.59
CA SER A 406 -0.70 -34.78 17.57
C SER A 406 -0.20 -33.80 16.49
N LYS A 407 -0.97 -32.75 16.16
CA LYS A 407 -0.57 -31.72 15.19
C LYS A 407 -0.07 -30.40 15.81
N ASP A 408 0.11 -30.32 17.14
CA ASP A 408 0.59 -29.10 17.83
C ASP A 408 1.88 -28.56 17.18
N GLY A 409 2.82 -29.46 16.88
CA GLY A 409 4.10 -29.12 16.27
C GLY A 409 4.00 -28.59 14.84
N GLU A 410 3.04 -29.05 14.06
CA GLU A 410 2.82 -28.61 12.67
C GLU A 410 2.27 -27.19 12.64
N ILE A 411 1.21 -26.93 13.41
CA ILE A 411 0.59 -25.59 13.52
C ILE A 411 1.58 -24.60 14.16
N ALA A 412 2.31 -25.02 15.20
CA ALA A 412 3.38 -24.24 15.80
C ALA A 412 4.51 -23.89 14.82
N ASN A 413 4.85 -24.80 13.90
CA ASN A 413 5.85 -24.58 12.85
C ASN A 413 5.32 -23.63 11.76
N ILE A 414 4.08 -23.75 11.32
CA ILE A 414 3.43 -22.81 10.38
C ILE A 414 3.49 -21.38 10.91
N ILE A 415 3.01 -21.15 12.13
CA ILE A 415 3.03 -19.81 12.76
C ILE A 415 4.46 -19.30 13.00
N THR A 416 5.40 -20.18 13.34
CA THR A 416 6.79 -19.76 13.60
C THR A 416 7.57 -19.46 12.32
N THR A 417 7.41 -20.27 11.27
CA THR A 417 8.05 -20.01 9.95
C THR A 417 7.47 -18.77 9.30
N LEU A 418 6.16 -18.56 9.36
CA LEU A 418 5.51 -17.34 8.89
C LEU A 418 6.03 -16.09 9.63
N HIS A 419 6.06 -16.12 10.97
CA HIS A 419 6.61 -15.02 11.78
C HIS A 419 8.08 -14.74 11.46
N ASN A 420 8.90 -15.79 11.34
CA ASN A 420 10.33 -15.64 11.04
C ASN A 420 10.56 -15.08 9.63
N THR A 421 9.78 -15.50 8.63
CA THR A 421 9.87 -14.96 7.25
C THR A 421 9.47 -13.49 7.20
N ILE A 422 8.34 -13.12 7.84
CA ILE A 422 7.87 -11.72 7.94
C ILE A 422 8.95 -10.85 8.60
N ARG A 423 9.47 -11.28 9.76
CA ARG A 423 10.50 -10.54 10.51
C ARG A 423 11.82 -10.42 9.75
N THR A 424 12.32 -11.51 9.15
CA THR A 424 13.60 -11.52 8.41
C THR A 424 13.54 -10.63 7.17
N ARG A 425 12.36 -10.49 6.56
CA ARG A 425 12.11 -9.57 5.43
C ARG A 425 11.78 -8.13 5.86
N GLY A 426 11.76 -7.81 7.17
CA GLY A 426 11.48 -6.47 7.70
C GLY A 426 10.02 -5.99 7.60
N LEU A 427 9.08 -6.91 7.35
CA LEU A 427 7.73 -6.58 6.93
C LEU A 427 6.78 -6.29 8.09
N ASN A 428 5.80 -5.41 7.86
CA ASN A 428 4.74 -5.06 8.81
C ASN A 428 3.46 -5.86 8.53
N LEU A 429 3.58 -7.16 8.34
CA LEU A 429 2.45 -8.07 8.17
C LEU A 429 2.03 -8.66 9.51
N GLY A 430 0.76 -8.54 9.86
CA GLY A 430 0.17 -9.27 10.98
C GLY A 430 0.01 -10.76 10.70
N ILE A 431 -0.13 -11.55 11.76
CA ILE A 431 -0.53 -12.97 11.68
C ILE A 431 -1.77 -13.17 12.54
N SER A 432 -2.80 -13.77 11.98
CA SER A 432 -3.95 -14.27 12.73
C SER A 432 -4.11 -15.76 12.51
N ILE A 433 -4.95 -16.37 13.33
CA ILE A 433 -5.30 -17.78 13.21
C ILE A 433 -6.78 -17.95 13.48
N ALA A 434 -7.42 -18.83 12.71
CA ALA A 434 -8.76 -19.28 12.98
C ALA A 434 -8.76 -20.16 14.24
N GLY A 435 -9.37 -19.66 15.31
CA GLY A 435 -9.45 -20.33 16.59
C GLY A 435 -10.61 -21.31 16.59
N TRP A 436 -10.32 -22.61 16.50
CA TRP A 436 -11.29 -23.70 16.61
C TRP A 436 -12.21 -23.56 17.83
N SER A 437 -13.52 -23.74 17.64
CA SER A 437 -14.56 -23.59 18.66
C SER A 437 -14.19 -24.26 19.97
N THR A 438 -14.02 -25.59 19.94
CA THR A 438 -13.58 -26.43 21.05
C THR A 438 -12.04 -26.47 21.23
N GLY A 439 -11.30 -25.78 20.34
CA GLY A 439 -9.84 -25.82 20.19
C GLY A 439 -9.02 -25.42 21.42
N ALA A 440 -9.53 -24.52 22.25
CA ALA A 440 -8.92 -24.20 23.53
C ALA A 440 -9.96 -24.18 24.66
N TYR A 441 -11.07 -24.90 24.50
CA TYR A 441 -12.17 -24.92 25.47
C TYR A 441 -11.70 -25.45 26.82
N TYR A 442 -12.00 -24.70 27.88
CA TYR A 442 -11.53 -24.89 29.25
C TYR A 442 -10.01 -25.04 29.40
N VAL A 443 -9.32 -23.96 29.80
CA VAL A 443 -8.31 -24.00 30.87
C VAL A 443 -8.22 -22.63 31.55
N LYS A 444 -8.42 -22.57 32.87
CA LYS A 444 -7.67 -21.61 33.71
C LYS A 444 -7.35 -22.16 35.11
N GLY A 445 -6.27 -22.94 35.20
CA GLY A 445 -5.62 -23.32 36.46
C GLY A 445 -5.62 -24.81 36.80
N THR A 446 -6.17 -25.66 35.93
CA THR A 446 -6.56 -27.04 36.24
C THR A 446 -6.24 -28.01 35.10
N PRO A 447 -6.26 -29.34 35.35
CA PRO A 447 -6.27 -30.36 34.30
C PRO A 447 -7.52 -30.22 33.42
N PHE A 448 -7.47 -30.75 32.19
CA PHE A 448 -8.61 -30.72 31.27
C PHE A 448 -9.80 -31.49 31.89
N GLU A 449 -10.92 -30.81 32.17
CA GLU A 449 -12.11 -31.44 32.75
C GLU A 449 -12.75 -32.42 31.75
N GLU A 450 -12.51 -33.72 31.96
CA GLU A 450 -13.22 -34.81 31.31
C GLU A 450 -14.71 -34.76 31.69
N GLY A 451 -15.51 -34.18 30.80
CA GLY A 451 -16.93 -33.92 31.00
C GLY A 451 -17.43 -32.55 30.55
N LYS A 452 -16.54 -31.58 30.25
CA LYS A 452 -16.93 -30.26 29.72
C LYS A 452 -16.30 -29.90 28.38
N VAL A 453 -15.05 -30.31 28.13
CA VAL A 453 -14.59 -30.43 26.74
C VAL A 453 -15.29 -31.65 26.16
N GLN A 454 -16.12 -31.47 25.12
CA GLN A 454 -16.78 -32.61 24.48
C GLN A 454 -15.75 -33.41 23.68
N TRP A 455 -15.16 -34.43 24.35
CA TRP A 455 -14.36 -35.47 23.73
C TRP A 455 -15.25 -36.24 22.73
N GLY A 456 -15.26 -35.78 21.49
CA GLY A 456 -16.25 -36.10 20.46
C GLY A 456 -16.31 -35.04 19.36
N SER A 457 -16.04 -33.77 19.70
CA SER A 457 -15.69 -32.74 18.71
C SER A 457 -14.28 -33.03 18.15
N PRO A 458 -14.07 -33.08 16.82
CA PRO A 458 -12.79 -33.42 16.20
C PRO A 458 -11.70 -32.33 16.36
N PHE A 459 -12.05 -31.21 17.00
CA PHE A 459 -11.18 -30.06 17.26
C PHE A 459 -10.89 -29.84 18.76
N GLY A 460 -11.35 -30.72 19.66
CA GLY A 460 -11.21 -30.51 21.10
C GLY A 460 -9.75 -30.38 21.55
N GLY A 461 -9.37 -29.18 22.01
CA GLY A 461 -8.03 -28.89 22.54
C GLY A 461 -6.92 -28.61 21.51
N THR A 462 -7.19 -28.69 20.20
CA THR A 462 -6.18 -28.60 19.11
C THR A 462 -5.45 -27.27 18.98
N MET A 463 -5.90 -26.22 19.67
CA MET A 463 -5.34 -24.87 19.65
C MET A 463 -4.71 -24.47 20.98
N TYR A 464 -4.92 -25.24 22.06
CA TYR A 464 -4.47 -24.86 23.40
C TYR A 464 -2.96 -24.61 23.46
N SER A 465 -2.15 -25.61 23.08
CA SER A 465 -0.69 -25.53 23.13
C SER A 465 -0.15 -24.44 22.19
N VAL A 466 -0.71 -24.38 20.97
CA VAL A 466 -0.35 -23.40 19.94
C VAL A 466 -0.57 -21.98 20.45
N VAL A 467 -1.78 -21.66 20.91
CA VAL A 467 -2.13 -20.30 21.35
C VAL A 467 -1.40 -19.91 22.63
N LYS A 468 -1.28 -20.83 23.60
CA LYS A 468 -0.55 -20.60 24.86
C LYS A 468 0.94 -20.32 24.64
N ASN A 469 1.60 -21.09 23.76
CA ASN A 469 3.05 -21.04 23.59
C ASN A 469 3.51 -20.13 22.43
N HIS A 470 2.67 -19.90 21.42
CA HIS A 470 2.98 -19.10 20.22
C HIS A 470 2.13 -17.83 20.09
N GLY A 471 1.16 -17.59 20.97
CA GLY A 471 0.25 -16.43 20.90
C GLY A 471 0.96 -15.08 20.82
N ALA A 472 2.14 -14.91 21.41
CA ALA A 472 2.95 -13.69 21.28
C ALA A 472 3.41 -13.37 19.84
N LYS A 473 3.23 -14.30 18.88
CA LYS A 473 3.48 -14.12 17.44
C LYS A 473 2.21 -13.70 16.67
N LEU A 474 1.04 -13.78 17.30
CA LEU A 474 -0.28 -13.51 16.70
C LEU A 474 -0.76 -12.09 17.02
N HIS A 475 -1.19 -11.37 15.99
CA HIS A 475 -1.85 -10.06 16.06
C HIS A 475 -3.26 -10.17 16.61
N HIS A 476 -4.04 -11.18 16.18
CA HIS A 476 -5.37 -11.47 16.72
C HIS A 476 -5.75 -12.96 16.52
N ILE A 477 -6.86 -13.39 17.13
CA ILE A 477 -7.49 -14.70 16.89
C ILE A 477 -8.90 -14.49 16.35
N ASN A 478 -9.20 -15.16 15.24
CA ASN A 478 -10.54 -15.28 14.66
C ASN A 478 -11.23 -16.50 15.27
N LEU A 479 -11.78 -16.36 16.48
CA LEU A 479 -12.41 -17.47 17.19
C LEU A 479 -13.71 -17.86 16.48
N MET A 480 -13.73 -19.00 15.81
CA MET A 480 -14.93 -19.57 15.19
C MET A 480 -15.82 -20.11 16.31
N SER A 481 -16.62 -19.23 16.91
CA SER A 481 -17.53 -19.56 18.01
C SER A 481 -18.86 -20.14 17.52
N TYR A 482 -18.77 -21.02 16.53
CA TYR A 482 -19.81 -21.82 15.89
C TYR A 482 -19.24 -23.23 15.61
N ASP A 483 -20.01 -24.13 15.01
CA ASP A 483 -19.60 -25.52 14.74
C ASP A 483 -18.93 -26.26 15.92
N GLY A 484 -19.46 -26.05 17.13
CA GLY A 484 -18.96 -26.65 18.38
C GLY A 484 -19.78 -27.83 18.93
N GLY A 485 -20.91 -28.17 18.30
CA GLY A 485 -21.89 -29.12 18.83
C GLY A 485 -22.73 -28.60 20.02
N ASP A 486 -23.74 -29.38 20.39
CA ASP A 486 -24.85 -28.98 21.30
C ASP A 486 -24.44 -28.46 22.69
N TYR A 487 -23.24 -28.84 23.15
CA TYR A 487 -22.71 -28.51 24.48
C TYR A 487 -21.82 -27.26 24.48
N TYR A 488 -21.53 -26.68 23.32
CA TYR A 488 -20.64 -25.55 23.19
C TYR A 488 -21.30 -24.21 23.58
N ASP A 489 -20.74 -23.52 24.57
CA ASP A 489 -21.05 -22.12 24.82
C ASP A 489 -19.96 -21.21 24.18
N PRO A 490 -20.32 -20.41 23.15
CA PRO A 490 -19.43 -19.40 22.56
C PRO A 490 -18.66 -18.55 23.58
N ARG A 491 -19.29 -18.24 24.71
CA ARG A 491 -18.78 -17.34 25.74
C ARG A 491 -17.72 -18.04 26.60
N GLU A 492 -17.96 -19.31 26.97
CA GLU A 492 -16.95 -20.15 27.62
C GLU A 492 -15.77 -20.41 26.66
N GLY A 493 -16.03 -20.54 25.36
CA GLY A 493 -15.00 -20.55 24.31
C GLY A 493 -14.11 -19.31 24.36
N TYR A 494 -14.71 -18.11 24.30
CA TYR A 494 -13.96 -16.85 24.45
C TYR A 494 -13.18 -16.79 25.77
N GLU A 495 -13.81 -17.11 26.91
CA GLU A 495 -13.15 -17.05 28.22
C GLU A 495 -11.94 -17.99 28.30
N SER A 496 -12.02 -19.15 27.66
CA SER A 496 -10.94 -20.14 27.63
C SER A 496 -9.78 -19.71 26.74
N TYR A 497 -10.04 -19.19 25.52
CA TYR A 497 -8.99 -18.56 24.70
C TYR A 497 -8.38 -17.34 25.41
N ARG A 498 -9.20 -16.50 26.05
CA ARG A 498 -8.78 -15.32 26.82
C ARG A 498 -7.96 -15.67 28.06
N ALA A 499 -8.10 -16.88 28.60
CA ALA A 499 -7.30 -17.34 29.74
C ALA A 499 -5.83 -17.65 29.37
N ILE A 500 -5.57 -18.07 28.12
CA ILE A 500 -4.22 -18.37 27.61
C ILE A 500 -3.64 -17.30 26.68
N TYR A 501 -4.48 -16.47 26.06
CA TYR A 501 -4.05 -15.45 25.08
C TYR A 501 -4.20 -14.03 25.62
N SER A 502 -3.16 -13.21 25.44
CA SER A 502 -3.12 -11.81 25.86
C SER A 502 -3.65 -10.83 24.80
N GLY A 503 -3.63 -11.19 23.50
CA GLY A 503 -3.98 -10.29 22.41
C GLY A 503 -5.48 -10.21 22.07
N PRO A 504 -5.85 -9.43 21.04
CA PRO A 504 -7.21 -9.24 20.54
C PRO A 504 -7.91 -10.53 20.07
N ILE A 505 -9.16 -10.76 20.48
CA ILE A 505 -10.01 -11.87 20.00
C ILE A 505 -11.25 -11.31 19.30
N ALA A 506 -11.56 -11.84 18.12
CA ALA A 506 -12.84 -11.64 17.44
C ALA A 506 -13.72 -12.89 17.61
N MET A 507 -14.92 -12.76 18.18
CA MET A 507 -15.89 -13.87 18.26
C MET A 507 -16.68 -14.02 16.96
N GLY A 508 -16.59 -15.19 16.35
CA GLY A 508 -17.20 -15.54 15.07
C GLY A 508 -18.70 -15.77 15.14
N LEU A 509 -19.37 -15.27 14.10
CA LEU A 509 -20.79 -15.40 13.81
C LEU A 509 -20.95 -15.99 12.40
N GLU A 510 -21.25 -17.29 12.34
CA GLU A 510 -21.83 -17.93 11.15
C GLU A 510 -23.28 -17.47 10.95
N ILE A 511 -23.66 -17.18 9.71
CA ILE A 511 -24.95 -16.60 9.34
C ILE A 511 -25.60 -17.45 8.25
N ALA A 512 -26.90 -17.73 8.41
CA ALA A 512 -27.67 -18.53 7.44
C ALA A 512 -27.91 -17.81 6.09
N PRO A 513 -28.09 -18.56 4.98
CA PRO A 513 -28.13 -20.02 4.91
C PRO A 513 -26.78 -20.65 4.57
N GLU A 514 -26.62 -21.89 5.03
CA GLU A 514 -25.39 -22.66 4.87
C GLU A 514 -25.32 -23.52 3.60
N GLY A 515 -24.10 -23.97 3.30
CA GLY A 515 -23.84 -25.08 2.39
C GLY A 515 -22.95 -26.18 2.99
N ALA A 516 -22.14 -25.85 3.99
CA ALA A 516 -21.40 -26.75 4.87
C ALA A 516 -20.99 -25.93 6.11
N GLY A 517 -21.19 -26.48 7.31
CA GLY A 517 -21.43 -25.70 8.54
C GLY A 517 -22.92 -25.76 8.91
N GLY A 518 -23.29 -25.51 10.17
CA GLY A 518 -24.65 -25.78 10.66
C GLY A 518 -25.33 -24.69 11.48
N ALA A 519 -24.62 -23.66 11.96
CA ALA A 519 -25.11 -22.78 13.01
C ALA A 519 -25.97 -21.62 12.47
N THR A 520 -27.30 -21.77 12.51
CA THR A 520 -28.23 -20.69 12.14
C THR A 520 -28.40 -19.65 13.26
N LEU A 521 -27.90 -18.43 13.01
CA LEU A 521 -27.93 -17.30 13.94
C LEU A 521 -29.24 -16.47 13.86
N LYS A 522 -29.63 -15.88 14.99
CA LYS A 522 -30.83 -15.01 15.12
C LYS A 522 -30.57 -13.71 15.88
N LEU A 523 -31.48 -12.75 15.72
CA LEU A 523 -31.62 -11.53 16.52
C LEU A 523 -32.72 -11.75 17.58
N ASN A 524 -32.48 -11.33 18.83
CA ASN A 524 -33.43 -11.37 19.98
C ASN A 524 -34.06 -12.76 20.26
N ALA A 525 -33.46 -13.54 21.16
CA ALA A 525 -33.98 -14.86 21.54
C ALA A 525 -33.97 -15.09 23.07
N GLU A 526 -35.17 -15.26 23.63
CA GLU A 526 -35.51 -15.71 24.99
C GLU A 526 -36.97 -16.23 24.93
N PRO A 527 -37.52 -16.82 26.01
CA PRO A 527 -37.08 -18.02 26.71
C PRO A 527 -37.84 -19.26 26.21
N GLY A 528 -37.19 -20.42 26.17
CA GLY A 528 -37.78 -21.69 25.70
C GLY A 528 -37.08 -22.33 24.48
N THR A 529 -35.96 -21.76 24.03
CA THR A 529 -35.15 -22.20 22.90
C THR A 529 -34.78 -23.69 22.87
N VAL A 530 -35.11 -24.34 21.76
CA VAL A 530 -34.48 -25.55 21.20
C VAL A 530 -34.38 -25.34 19.68
N TYR A 531 -33.25 -25.63 19.03
CA TYR A 531 -33.00 -25.31 17.61
C TYR A 531 -32.33 -26.45 16.82
N ASP A 532 -33.12 -27.35 16.22
CA ASP A 532 -32.93 -27.79 14.82
C ASP A 532 -34.22 -28.41 14.25
N ALA A 533 -34.35 -28.35 12.92
CA ALA A 533 -35.15 -29.26 12.10
C ALA A 533 -34.65 -29.15 10.64
N GLU A 534 -33.73 -30.05 10.26
CA GLU A 534 -33.17 -30.22 8.91
C GLU A 534 -32.22 -29.12 8.41
N MET A 535 -30.98 -29.12 8.92
CA MET A 535 -29.77 -28.51 8.31
C MET A 535 -29.42 -29.04 6.90
N LEU A 536 -30.36 -29.67 6.19
CA LEU A 536 -30.16 -30.41 4.94
C LEU A 536 -28.96 -31.41 4.99
N THR A 537 -28.78 -32.01 6.16
CA THR A 537 -28.06 -33.26 6.50
C THR A 537 -26.61 -33.22 7.00
N GLY A 538 -26.07 -32.05 7.36
CA GLY A 538 -24.84 -31.96 8.18
C GLY A 538 -25.07 -32.38 9.64
N GLN A 539 -24.73 -33.62 10.01
CA GLN A 539 -25.10 -34.20 11.33
C GLN A 539 -24.22 -33.71 12.51
N ASN A 540 -24.62 -32.60 13.15
CA ASN A 540 -24.42 -32.19 14.57
C ASN A 540 -23.89 -30.75 14.73
N ASN A 541 -24.74 -29.71 14.68
CA ASN A 541 -24.37 -28.35 15.11
C ASN A 541 -25.56 -27.49 15.57
N MET A 542 -26.34 -27.95 16.55
CA MET A 542 -27.50 -27.19 17.04
C MET A 542 -27.09 -25.83 17.60
N ALA A 543 -27.77 -24.76 17.18
CA ALA A 543 -27.57 -23.44 17.76
C ALA A 543 -28.06 -23.43 19.21
N THR A 544 -27.23 -22.98 20.15
CA THR A 544 -27.61 -22.85 21.57
C THR A 544 -28.34 -21.53 21.82
N LYS A 545 -29.07 -21.42 22.95
CA LYS A 545 -29.72 -20.15 23.36
C LYS A 545 -28.73 -18.99 23.57
N TYR A 546 -27.44 -19.27 23.68
CA TYR A 546 -26.38 -18.27 23.80
C TYR A 546 -25.86 -17.79 22.45
N TYR A 547 -26.10 -18.57 21.37
CA TYR A 547 -25.70 -18.24 20.01
C TYR A 547 -26.72 -17.31 19.34
N ASN A 548 -26.62 -16.02 19.67
CA ASN A 548 -27.49 -14.95 19.16
C ASN A 548 -26.67 -13.67 18.95
N VAL A 549 -26.96 -12.91 17.88
CA VAL A 549 -26.24 -11.65 17.55
C VAL A 549 -26.19 -10.71 18.75
N GLU A 550 -27.33 -10.50 19.41
CA GLU A 550 -27.47 -9.52 20.49
C GLU A 550 -26.83 -10.01 21.78
N THR A 551 -26.97 -11.31 22.09
CA THR A 551 -26.34 -11.94 23.26
C THR A 551 -24.82 -11.88 23.16
N LEU A 552 -24.25 -12.25 22.02
CA LEU A 552 -22.80 -12.29 21.82
C LEU A 552 -22.19 -10.89 21.68
N ALA A 553 -22.83 -9.97 20.94
CA ALA A 553 -22.36 -8.59 20.86
C ALA A 553 -22.49 -7.85 22.22
N THR A 554 -23.54 -8.10 23.00
CA THR A 554 -23.65 -7.57 24.38
C THR A 554 -22.57 -8.16 25.28
N TYR A 555 -22.34 -9.47 25.19
CA TYR A 555 -21.29 -10.13 25.95
C TYR A 555 -19.91 -9.53 25.61
N MET A 556 -19.56 -9.40 24.33
CA MET A 556 -18.27 -8.82 23.92
C MET A 556 -18.15 -7.33 24.24
N LYS A 557 -19.24 -6.55 24.21
CA LYS A 557 -19.27 -5.16 24.71
C LYS A 557 -18.85 -5.07 26.19
N ASN A 558 -19.32 -6.02 27.00
CA ASN A 558 -19.26 -5.97 28.47
C ASN A 558 -18.15 -6.83 29.10
N LYS A 559 -17.59 -7.80 28.36
CA LYS A 559 -16.60 -8.79 28.82
C LYS A 559 -15.38 -8.93 27.90
N GLY A 560 -15.51 -8.57 26.62
CA GLY A 560 -14.38 -8.42 25.71
C GLY A 560 -13.53 -7.20 26.08
N LYS A 561 -12.20 -7.30 25.93
CA LYS A 561 -11.30 -6.14 26.04
C LYS A 561 -11.69 -5.02 25.06
N PRO A 562 -11.22 -3.78 25.24
CA PRO A 562 -11.45 -2.70 24.27
C PRO A 562 -10.94 -3.00 22.84
N THR A 563 -9.97 -3.91 22.69
CA THR A 563 -9.47 -4.40 21.39
C THR A 563 -10.27 -5.58 20.83
N ASP A 564 -11.11 -6.22 21.64
CA ASP A 564 -11.83 -7.43 21.25
C ASP A 564 -13.10 -7.09 20.46
N GLY A 565 -13.57 -8.05 19.67
CA GLY A 565 -14.55 -7.79 18.63
C GLY A 565 -15.43 -8.96 18.26
N MET A 566 -16.13 -8.81 17.13
CA MET A 566 -16.80 -9.91 16.45
C MET A 566 -16.12 -10.21 15.11
N MET A 567 -16.42 -11.38 14.56
CA MET A 567 -16.11 -11.80 13.20
C MET A 567 -17.40 -12.33 12.55
N VAL A 568 -17.56 -12.20 11.23
CA VAL A 568 -18.68 -12.79 10.48
C VAL A 568 -18.17 -13.73 9.40
N TRP A 569 -18.73 -14.94 9.42
CA TRP A 569 -18.61 -15.97 8.40
C TRP A 569 -19.97 -16.07 7.66
N GLN A 570 -20.11 -15.52 6.45
CA GLN A 570 -19.17 -14.69 5.69
C GLN A 570 -19.94 -13.62 4.91
N ILE A 571 -19.31 -12.51 4.54
CA ILE A 571 -20.02 -11.28 4.15
C ILE A 571 -20.87 -11.40 2.88
N TRP A 572 -20.66 -12.43 2.06
CA TRP A 572 -21.43 -12.67 0.85
C TRP A 572 -22.30 -13.94 0.93
N LYS A 573 -22.63 -14.45 2.14
CA LYS A 573 -23.37 -15.71 2.31
C LYS A 573 -24.68 -15.77 1.52
N GLU A 574 -25.57 -14.79 1.69
CA GLU A 574 -26.88 -14.72 1.03
C GLU A 574 -26.78 -14.50 -0.50
N ARG A 575 -25.60 -14.10 -0.99
CA ARG A 575 -25.27 -14.01 -2.42
C ARG A 575 -24.75 -15.35 -2.96
N VAL A 576 -23.92 -16.08 -2.21
CA VAL A 576 -23.44 -17.41 -2.60
C VAL A 576 -24.60 -18.42 -2.57
N HIS A 577 -25.35 -18.48 -1.48
CA HIS A 577 -26.40 -19.47 -1.20
C HIS A 577 -27.81 -18.94 -1.56
N MET A 578 -28.85 -19.42 -0.89
CA MET A 578 -30.22 -18.89 -0.97
C MET A 578 -30.37 -17.61 -0.12
N PRO A 579 -31.52 -16.90 -0.17
CA PRO A 579 -31.85 -15.90 0.85
C PRO A 579 -31.95 -16.52 2.25
N ALA A 580 -31.65 -15.74 3.30
CA ALA A 580 -31.79 -16.21 4.69
C ALA A 580 -33.24 -16.66 5.00
N PRO A 581 -33.45 -17.79 5.71
CA PRO A 581 -34.79 -18.25 6.08
C PRO A 581 -35.56 -17.23 6.94
N THR A 582 -36.89 -17.25 6.85
CA THR A 582 -37.77 -16.36 7.63
C THR A 582 -37.49 -16.47 9.13
N GLY A 583 -36.99 -15.38 9.74
CA GLY A 583 -36.65 -15.33 11.16
C GLY A 583 -35.23 -15.79 11.51
N ALA A 584 -34.37 -16.06 10.52
CA ALA A 584 -32.91 -16.01 10.68
C ALA A 584 -32.41 -14.56 10.60
N ALA A 585 -31.20 -14.29 11.08
CA ALA A 585 -30.53 -13.02 10.82
C ALA A 585 -29.89 -13.02 9.41
N SER A 586 -29.99 -11.91 8.68
CA SER A 586 -29.23 -11.68 7.44
C SER A 586 -27.83 -11.16 7.74
N VAL A 587 -26.94 -11.18 6.75
CA VAL A 587 -25.58 -10.60 6.87
C VAL A 587 -25.68 -9.11 7.16
N ASN A 588 -26.57 -8.40 6.46
CA ASN A 588 -26.78 -6.97 6.66
C ASN A 588 -27.35 -6.64 8.03
N ALA A 589 -28.39 -7.34 8.49
CA ALA A 589 -28.99 -7.08 9.80
C ALA A 589 -28.02 -7.41 10.95
N THR A 590 -27.22 -8.48 10.80
CA THR A 590 -26.14 -8.81 11.75
C THR A 590 -25.06 -7.73 11.76
N GLY A 591 -24.59 -7.32 10.58
CA GLY A 591 -23.58 -6.27 10.38
C GLY A 591 -23.93 -4.96 11.08
N GLN A 592 -25.11 -4.44 10.77
CA GLN A 592 -25.63 -3.21 11.33
C GLN A 592 -25.79 -3.31 12.85
N LYS A 593 -26.36 -4.42 13.35
CA LYS A 593 -26.58 -4.62 14.79
C LYS A 593 -25.28 -4.74 15.58
N VAL A 594 -24.32 -5.54 15.12
CA VAL A 594 -23.01 -5.67 15.77
C VAL A 594 -22.28 -4.33 15.83
N CYS A 595 -22.28 -3.57 14.73
CA CYS A 595 -21.70 -2.23 14.69
C CYS A 595 -22.32 -1.30 15.73
N GLN A 596 -23.67 -1.24 15.80
CA GLN A 596 -24.41 -0.41 16.75
C GLN A 596 -24.11 -0.81 18.21
N MET A 597 -24.03 -2.11 18.49
CA MET A 597 -23.84 -2.62 19.85
C MET A 597 -22.41 -2.41 20.33
N LEU A 598 -21.39 -2.67 19.51
CA LEU A 598 -19.99 -2.49 19.88
C LEU A 598 -19.48 -1.04 19.73
N GLY A 599 -20.14 -0.20 18.93
CA GLY A 599 -19.73 1.20 18.72
C GLY A 599 -18.52 1.36 17.79
N ILE A 600 -18.47 0.56 16.72
CA ILE A 600 -17.31 0.37 15.85
C ILE A 600 -16.97 1.63 15.04
N ILE A 601 -17.95 2.23 14.36
CA ILE A 601 -17.78 3.47 13.56
C ILE A 601 -19.04 4.35 13.60
N SER A 602 -18.99 5.50 12.92
CA SER A 602 -20.09 6.46 12.76
C SER A 602 -21.25 6.04 11.86
N ASN A 603 -21.09 5.03 10.97
CA ASN A 603 -22.13 4.65 10.01
C ASN A 603 -22.48 3.15 10.03
N CYS A 604 -23.17 2.73 11.09
CA CYS A 604 -23.74 1.39 11.22
C CYS A 604 -25.03 1.16 10.41
N ASN A 605 -25.37 2.02 9.45
CA ASN A 605 -26.59 1.92 8.63
C ASN A 605 -26.28 1.48 7.18
N GLN A 606 -25.01 1.32 6.81
CA GLN A 606 -24.61 0.78 5.52
C GLN A 606 -25.05 -0.68 5.37
N SER A 607 -25.16 -1.13 4.12
CA SER A 607 -25.51 -2.50 3.75
C SER A 607 -24.67 -2.92 2.54
N ILE A 608 -24.28 -4.19 2.51
CA ILE A 608 -23.78 -4.86 1.32
C ILE A 608 -24.94 -4.88 0.30
N PRO A 609 -24.75 -4.36 -0.93
CA PRO A 609 -25.80 -4.34 -1.93
C PRO A 609 -26.10 -5.74 -2.46
N SER A 610 -27.25 -5.90 -3.13
CA SER A 610 -27.53 -7.11 -3.91
C SER A 610 -26.62 -7.13 -5.14
N LEU A 611 -25.75 -8.13 -5.24
CA LEU A 611 -24.73 -8.26 -6.29
C LEU A 611 -24.97 -9.52 -7.13
N PRO A 612 -24.56 -9.55 -8.42
CA PRO A 612 -24.75 -10.72 -9.30
C PRO A 612 -24.07 -12.00 -8.76
N LYS A 613 -24.50 -13.17 -9.23
CA LYS A 613 -23.71 -14.42 -9.10
C LYS A 613 -22.86 -14.60 -10.37
N TYR A 614 -21.72 -15.29 -10.24
CA TYR A 614 -20.73 -15.55 -11.31
C TYR A 614 -20.39 -17.05 -11.40
#